data_AF-A0AAE0BQR4-F1
#
_entry.id   AF-A0AAE0BQR4-F1
#
_cell.length_a   1.000
_cell.length_b   1.000
_cell.length_c   1.000
_cell.angle_alpha   90.00
_cell.angle_beta   90.00
_cell.angle_gamma   90.00
#
_symmetry.space_group_name_H-M   'P 1'
#
loop_
_entity.id
_entity.type
_entity.pdbx_description
1 polymer ?
#
loop_
_entity_poly.entity_id
_entity_poly.type
_entity_poly.pdbx_seq_one_letter_code
_entity_poly.pdbx_strand_id
1 'polypeptide(L)'
;MCGWLKIRNKSSAAPPALEKYSNKVIQASSLSARARTKPSRNCARKTSRIHVPLTQKVSEQTRRSLSARAESSDGLDAQQGEHGQGMQLGTGQMQLGSGPSRGAQNKDETYASIAAVQEALAGDSYVFLSGSDVVRLASGLGAEFSEDDMDAMARLWDYCEPQQDEAGNEVYPYKGTLTSYFQMDTSIGRCFNCDLMSSHNYGSRGDGCNAPALRVVEHIDPTTVNASAASYFRLHKAWPKAAIANPMVRALQRLIFEVLARPSGIKWRPVEGTDVTASYEAMMSAYRVTARGVAGQLGSAPPQSDGDPGPEGVHQDSAELTVIFLLDRRNVASSTGGNRIWQLSQPCGKPSADAIKAGTAGNLLESRILCDRFDAVLVLDREVKHEACPIVPDSLTSDAANGSPGAAVRDVLTFEVRRPRQ
;
A
#
# COMPACT_ATOMS: atom_id res chain seq x y z
N MET A 1 17.27 -46.10 31.85
CA MET A 1 18.65 -46.02 31.32
C MET A 1 18.67 -44.92 30.27
N CYS A 2 19.17 -43.74 30.64
CA CYS A 2 19.24 -42.56 29.78
C CYS A 2 20.61 -42.49 29.10
N GLY A 3 20.64 -42.49 27.77
CA GLY A 3 21.85 -42.25 26.98
C GLY A 3 22.02 -40.76 26.69
N TRP A 4 23.11 -40.17 27.16
CA TRP A 4 23.51 -38.79 26.90
C TRP A 4 24.31 -38.71 25.60
N LEU A 5 23.86 -37.87 24.66
CA LEU A 5 24.63 -37.52 23.46
C LEU A 5 25.41 -36.22 23.72
N LYS A 6 26.75 -36.31 23.75
CA LYS A 6 27.67 -35.16 23.85
C LYS A 6 27.75 -34.43 22.50
N ILE A 7 27.26 -33.21 22.42
CA ILE A 7 27.57 -32.28 21.33
C ILE A 7 28.84 -31.51 21.71
N ARG A 8 29.89 -31.63 20.89
CA ARG A 8 31.14 -30.87 21.02
C ARG A 8 30.95 -29.48 20.38
N ASN A 9 31.17 -28.44 21.18
CA ASN A 9 31.37 -27.07 20.69
C ASN A 9 32.65 -26.99 19.85
N LYS A 10 32.53 -26.59 18.58
CA LYS A 10 33.66 -26.09 17.79
C LYS A 10 33.73 -24.57 17.96
N SER A 11 34.89 -24.12 18.42
CA SER A 11 35.31 -22.74 18.57
C SER A 11 35.24 -21.97 17.24
N SER A 12 34.72 -20.75 17.32
CA SER A 12 34.67 -19.75 16.26
C SER A 12 36.07 -19.38 15.76
N ALA A 13 36.34 -19.64 14.48
CA ALA A 13 37.42 -18.98 13.76
C ALA A 13 36.94 -17.61 13.30
N ALA A 14 37.75 -16.57 13.52
CA ALA A 14 37.50 -15.22 13.04
C ALA A 14 37.49 -15.17 11.50
N PRO A 15 36.68 -14.29 10.87
CA PRO A 15 36.69 -14.12 9.43
C PRO A 15 37.97 -13.41 8.96
N PRO A 16 38.50 -13.74 7.77
CA PRO A 16 39.68 -13.09 7.23
C PRO A 16 39.39 -11.65 6.82
N ALA A 17 40.39 -10.79 7.04
CA ALA A 17 40.38 -9.38 6.67
C ALA A 17 40.17 -9.19 5.16
N LEU A 18 39.23 -8.31 4.80
CA LEU A 18 38.98 -7.85 3.44
C LEU A 18 40.15 -7.00 2.94
N GLU A 19 40.90 -7.52 1.97
CA GLU A 19 41.90 -6.79 1.22
C GLU A 19 41.26 -5.68 0.35
N LYS A 20 41.90 -4.52 0.39
CA LYS A 20 41.56 -3.30 -0.35
C LYS A 20 41.70 -3.54 -1.86
N TYR A 21 40.60 -3.48 -2.60
CA TYR A 21 40.66 -3.30 -4.06
C TYR A 21 41.01 -1.86 -4.40
N SER A 22 42.15 -1.68 -5.05
CA SER A 22 42.66 -0.40 -5.54
C SER A 22 42.00 -0.02 -6.86
N ASN A 23 41.64 1.26 -6.97
CA ASN A 23 41.12 1.91 -8.16
C ASN A 23 42.13 1.84 -9.31
N LYS A 24 41.79 1.14 -10.40
CA LYS A 24 42.42 1.38 -11.71
C LYS A 24 41.52 2.30 -12.53
N VAL A 25 41.96 3.54 -12.62
CA VAL A 25 41.52 4.56 -13.58
C VAL A 25 41.85 4.06 -14.99
N ILE A 26 40.84 3.87 -15.83
CA ILE A 26 41.02 3.74 -17.28
C ILE A 26 40.61 5.08 -17.91
N GLN A 27 41.61 5.83 -18.36
CA GLN A 27 41.42 6.90 -19.34
C GLN A 27 41.04 6.26 -20.68
N ALA A 28 39.88 6.64 -21.22
CA ALA A 28 39.52 6.36 -22.60
C ALA A 28 39.39 7.67 -23.37
N SER A 29 40.29 7.80 -24.34
CA SER A 29 40.50 8.94 -25.23
C SER A 29 39.33 9.15 -26.19
N SER A 30 39.10 10.42 -26.49
CA SER A 30 38.25 10.95 -27.55
C SER A 30 38.56 10.34 -28.92
N LEU A 31 37.53 9.80 -29.60
CA LEU A 31 37.48 9.77 -31.07
C LEU A 31 36.07 10.12 -31.54
N SER A 32 36.03 11.16 -32.36
CA SER A 32 34.85 11.70 -33.02
C SER A 32 34.47 10.81 -34.20
N ALA A 33 33.19 10.47 -34.30
CA ALA A 33 32.61 9.91 -35.51
C ALA A 33 31.29 10.63 -35.82
N ARG A 34 31.32 11.46 -36.86
CA ARG A 34 30.15 12.05 -37.50
C ARG A 34 29.30 10.94 -38.12
N ALA A 35 28.09 10.72 -37.61
CA ALA A 35 27.07 9.94 -38.28
C ALA A 35 25.94 10.84 -38.80
N ARG A 36 25.68 10.72 -40.11
CA ARG A 36 24.67 11.46 -40.86
C ARG A 36 23.25 11.06 -40.42
N THR A 37 22.44 12.04 -40.07
CA THR A 37 21.00 11.89 -39.84
C THR A 37 20.24 11.76 -41.18
N LYS A 38 19.43 10.72 -41.33
CA LYS A 38 18.29 10.68 -42.26
C LYS A 38 16.98 10.60 -41.44
N PRO A 39 15.89 11.25 -41.88
CA PRO A 39 14.68 11.36 -41.08
C PRO A 39 13.83 10.10 -41.18
N SER A 40 13.46 9.52 -40.04
CA SER A 40 12.43 8.48 -39.95
C SER A 40 11.06 9.14 -39.74
N ARG A 41 10.14 8.84 -40.66
CA ARG A 41 8.72 9.19 -40.59
C ARG A 41 7.97 8.15 -39.76
N ASN A 42 6.94 8.64 -39.07
CA ASN A 42 5.75 7.93 -38.58
C ASN A 42 5.89 6.94 -37.41
N CYS A 43 5.50 7.40 -36.22
CA CYS A 43 4.53 6.68 -35.37
C CYS A 43 3.97 7.62 -34.29
N ALA A 44 2.97 8.43 -34.67
CA ALA A 44 2.14 9.14 -33.70
C ALA A 44 0.92 8.25 -33.38
N ARG A 45 1.06 7.36 -32.38
CA ARG A 45 -0.10 6.78 -31.70
C ARG A 45 -0.44 7.72 -30.55
N LYS A 46 -1.32 8.70 -30.80
CA LYS A 46 -2.02 9.43 -29.74
C LYS A 46 -2.98 8.45 -29.07
N THR A 47 -2.60 7.88 -27.93
CA THR A 47 -3.56 7.30 -26.99
C THR A 47 -4.05 8.43 -26.09
N SER A 48 -5.12 9.11 -26.51
CA SER A 48 -5.95 9.85 -25.56
C SER A 48 -6.67 8.81 -24.70
N ARG A 49 -6.08 8.42 -23.56
CA ARG A 49 -6.81 7.68 -22.54
C ARG A 49 -7.72 8.66 -21.83
N ILE A 50 -8.99 8.67 -22.22
CA ILE A 50 -10.06 9.28 -21.45
C ILE A 50 -10.13 8.48 -20.15
N HIS A 51 -9.86 9.14 -19.02
CA HIS A 51 -10.04 8.56 -17.70
C HIS A 51 -11.54 8.42 -17.46
N VAL A 52 -12.05 7.20 -17.64
CA VAL A 52 -13.43 6.84 -17.32
C VAL A 52 -13.43 6.40 -15.86
N PRO A 53 -14.22 7.04 -14.98
CA PRO A 53 -14.34 6.65 -13.58
C PRO A 53 -14.62 5.14 -13.46
N LEU A 54 -14.03 4.48 -12.47
CA LEU A 54 -14.20 3.04 -12.24
C LEU A 54 -15.68 2.66 -12.21
N THR A 55 -16.52 3.51 -11.62
CA THR A 55 -17.98 3.39 -11.58
C THR A 55 -18.63 3.33 -12.97
N GLN A 56 -18.13 4.11 -13.94
CA GLN A 56 -18.67 4.14 -15.30
C GLN A 56 -18.21 2.92 -16.11
N LYS A 57 -16.95 2.47 -15.99
CA LYS A 57 -16.49 1.21 -16.62
C LYS A 57 -17.22 -0.02 -16.06
N VAL A 58 -17.38 -0.10 -14.73
CA VAL A 58 -18.12 -1.18 -14.06
C VAL A 58 -19.58 -1.19 -14.52
N SER A 59 -20.22 -0.01 -14.67
CA SER A 59 -21.61 0.06 -15.15
C SER A 59 -21.80 -0.48 -16.58
N GLU A 60 -20.82 -0.27 -17.48
CA GLU A 60 -20.88 -0.78 -18.85
C GLU A 60 -20.62 -2.29 -18.91
N GLN A 61 -19.68 -2.80 -18.12
CA GLN A 61 -19.38 -4.22 -18.06
C GLN A 61 -20.51 -5.02 -17.41
N THR A 62 -21.08 -4.52 -16.30
CA THR A 62 -22.27 -5.11 -15.64
C THR A 62 -23.49 -5.11 -16.57
N ARG A 63 -23.69 -4.06 -17.38
CA ARG A 63 -24.75 -4.08 -18.41
C ARG A 63 -24.51 -5.15 -19.47
N ARG A 64 -23.27 -5.34 -19.92
CA ARG A 64 -22.94 -6.38 -20.92
C ARG A 64 -23.13 -7.80 -20.37
N SER A 65 -22.73 -8.06 -19.13
CA SER A 65 -22.88 -9.38 -18.52
C SER A 65 -24.33 -9.69 -18.08
N LEU A 66 -25.12 -8.69 -17.68
CA LEU A 66 -26.56 -8.85 -17.43
C LEU A 66 -27.35 -9.02 -18.74
N SER A 67 -27.00 -8.28 -19.81
CA SER A 67 -27.63 -8.43 -21.13
C SER A 67 -27.38 -9.82 -21.72
N ALA A 68 -26.15 -10.37 -21.56
CA ALA A 68 -25.83 -11.73 -22.00
C ALA A 68 -26.57 -12.83 -21.22
N ARG A 69 -27.08 -12.53 -20.00
CA ARG A 69 -27.92 -13.45 -19.20
C ARG A 69 -29.41 -13.32 -19.52
N ALA A 70 -29.88 -12.15 -19.92
CA ALA A 70 -31.28 -11.94 -20.32
C ALA A 70 -31.63 -12.63 -21.65
N GLU A 71 -30.64 -12.80 -22.54
CA GLU A 71 -30.82 -13.52 -23.82
C GLU A 71 -30.82 -15.06 -23.67
N SER A 72 -30.64 -15.60 -22.45
CA SER A 72 -30.67 -17.05 -22.20
C SER A 72 -31.90 -17.54 -21.43
N SER A 73 -32.94 -16.71 -21.26
CA SER A 73 -34.18 -17.09 -20.58
C SER A 73 -35.42 -16.78 -21.42
N ASP A 74 -35.49 -17.40 -22.60
CA ASP A 74 -36.76 -17.56 -23.32
C ASP A 74 -37.28 -18.97 -23.12
N GLY A 75 -38.49 -19.05 -22.58
CA GLY A 75 -39.27 -20.28 -22.47
C GLY A 75 -39.52 -20.70 -21.03
N LEU A 76 -40.62 -20.20 -20.46
CA LEU A 76 -41.64 -21.04 -19.82
C LEU A 76 -42.93 -20.23 -19.59
N ASP A 77 -43.98 -20.73 -20.22
CA ASP A 77 -45.36 -20.28 -20.20
C ASP A 77 -46.10 -20.63 -18.88
N ALA A 78 -47.14 -19.84 -18.61
CA ALA A 78 -48.35 -20.14 -17.82
C ALA A 78 -48.19 -20.20 -16.27
N GLN A 79 -49.15 -19.85 -15.41
CA GLN A 79 -50.61 -19.72 -15.49
C GLN A 79 -51.14 -18.60 -14.57
N GLN A 80 -52.29 -18.05 -14.96
CA GLN A 80 -53.16 -17.21 -14.15
C GLN A 80 -53.86 -18.03 -13.04
N GLY A 81 -54.01 -17.42 -11.87
CA GLY A 81 -54.84 -17.91 -10.77
C GLY A 81 -55.42 -16.74 -9.98
N GLU A 82 -56.70 -16.44 -10.21
CA GLU A 82 -57.53 -15.54 -9.40
C GLU A 82 -57.93 -16.23 -8.08
N HIS A 83 -57.92 -15.47 -6.97
CA HIS A 83 -59.00 -15.39 -5.96
C HIS A 83 -58.50 -14.86 -4.61
N GLY A 84 -59.36 -14.08 -3.95
CA GLY A 84 -59.42 -14.04 -2.47
C GLY A 84 -59.34 -12.66 -1.84
N GLN A 85 -60.44 -11.90 -1.89
CA GLN A 85 -60.67 -10.79 -0.96
C GLN A 85 -60.95 -11.35 0.45
N GLY A 86 -60.14 -10.96 1.42
CA GLY A 86 -60.38 -11.20 2.84
C GLY A 86 -60.09 -9.93 3.64
N MET A 87 -61.15 -9.24 4.09
CA MET A 87 -61.04 -8.16 5.07
C MET A 87 -60.72 -8.76 6.44
N GLN A 88 -59.54 -8.44 6.98
CA GLN A 88 -59.23 -8.59 8.41
C GLN A 88 -58.95 -7.21 9.01
N LEU A 89 -59.82 -6.80 9.93
CA LEU A 89 -59.60 -5.67 10.84
C LEU A 89 -58.69 -6.14 11.98
N GLY A 90 -57.41 -5.81 11.88
CA GLY A 90 -56.37 -6.12 12.87
C GLY A 90 -55.98 -4.91 13.70
N THR A 91 -56.06 -5.06 15.02
CA THR A 91 -55.62 -4.15 16.06
C THR A 91 -54.15 -3.74 15.91
N GLY A 92 -53.89 -2.44 16.01
CA GLY A 92 -52.58 -1.82 15.82
C GLY A 92 -51.53 -2.27 16.83
N GLN A 93 -50.62 -3.12 16.38
CA GLN A 93 -49.32 -3.34 16.98
C GLN A 93 -48.31 -2.59 16.10
N MET A 94 -47.69 -1.54 16.63
CA MET A 94 -46.60 -0.84 15.94
C MET A 94 -45.41 -1.80 15.80
N GLN A 95 -45.39 -2.58 14.73
CA GLN A 95 -44.19 -3.23 14.23
C GLN A 95 -43.24 -2.11 13.80
N LEU A 96 -42.22 -1.86 14.61
CA LEU A 96 -41.00 -1.23 14.15
C LEU A 96 -40.46 -2.14 13.04
N GLY A 97 -40.80 -1.81 11.80
CA GLY A 97 -40.35 -2.56 10.64
C GLY A 97 -38.84 -2.65 10.68
N SER A 98 -38.33 -3.87 10.86
CA SER A 98 -36.96 -4.22 10.53
C SER A 98 -36.82 -3.96 9.04
N GLY A 99 -36.47 -2.72 8.68
CA GLY A 99 -36.15 -2.35 7.31
C GLY A 99 -35.11 -3.33 6.79
N PRO A 100 -35.18 -3.74 5.52
CA PRO A 100 -34.24 -4.70 4.94
C PRO A 100 -32.83 -4.24 5.31
N SER A 101 -32.08 -5.13 5.97
CA SER A 101 -30.71 -4.86 6.39
C SER A 101 -29.95 -4.31 5.19
N ARG A 102 -29.66 -3.01 5.21
CA ARG A 102 -28.96 -2.28 4.14
C ARG A 102 -27.55 -2.83 3.82
N GLY A 103 -27.10 -3.87 4.53
CA GLY A 103 -25.74 -4.40 4.49
C GLY A 103 -25.47 -5.53 3.49
N ALA A 104 -26.49 -6.13 2.85
CA ALA A 104 -26.25 -7.09 1.78
C ALA A 104 -26.10 -6.36 0.44
N GLN A 105 -25.08 -5.50 0.32
CA GLN A 105 -24.61 -5.11 -1.02
C GLN A 105 -24.33 -6.39 -1.81
N ASN A 106 -24.73 -6.39 -3.08
CA ASN A 106 -24.63 -7.56 -3.92
C ASN A 106 -23.15 -7.94 -4.08
N LYS A 107 -22.72 -9.05 -3.49
CA LYS A 107 -21.35 -9.56 -3.57
C LYS A 107 -20.85 -9.62 -5.02
N ASP A 108 -21.75 -9.88 -5.98
CA ASP A 108 -21.42 -9.90 -7.41
C ASP A 108 -20.94 -8.53 -7.91
N GLU A 109 -21.51 -7.42 -7.44
CA GLU A 109 -21.07 -6.06 -7.79
C GLU A 109 -19.72 -5.72 -7.18
N THR A 110 -19.49 -6.13 -5.93
CA THR A 110 -18.18 -6.00 -5.27
C THR A 110 -17.12 -6.77 -6.05
N TYR A 111 -17.44 -7.99 -6.44
CA TYR A 111 -16.56 -8.86 -7.22
C TYR A 111 -16.29 -8.35 -8.63
N ALA A 112 -17.29 -7.78 -9.30
CA ALA A 112 -17.09 -7.07 -10.56
C ALA A 112 -16.18 -5.84 -10.39
N SER A 113 -16.32 -5.10 -9.28
CA SER A 113 -15.47 -3.96 -8.96
C SER A 113 -14.02 -4.40 -8.71
N ILE A 114 -13.79 -5.51 -8.00
CA ILE A 114 -12.45 -6.10 -7.81
C ILE A 114 -11.85 -6.53 -9.14
N ALA A 115 -12.64 -7.15 -10.03
CA ALA A 115 -12.17 -7.51 -11.37
C ALA A 115 -11.72 -6.28 -12.17
N ALA A 116 -12.43 -5.15 -12.05
CA ALA A 116 -12.03 -3.89 -12.68
C ALA A 116 -10.72 -3.32 -12.10
N VAL A 117 -10.51 -3.44 -10.79
CA VAL A 117 -9.22 -3.10 -10.14
C VAL A 117 -8.10 -3.98 -10.70
N GLN A 118 -8.33 -5.28 -10.82
CA GLN A 118 -7.35 -6.23 -11.37
C GLN A 118 -7.05 -5.97 -12.85
N GLU A 119 -8.06 -5.62 -13.65
CA GLU A 119 -7.88 -5.26 -15.05
C GLU A 119 -7.03 -3.98 -15.20
N ALA A 120 -7.28 -2.97 -14.37
CA ALA A 120 -6.46 -1.76 -14.33
C ALA A 120 -5.01 -2.07 -13.95
N LEU A 121 -4.78 -2.91 -12.93
CA LEU A 121 -3.45 -3.37 -12.55
C LEU A 121 -2.77 -4.15 -13.68
N ALA A 122 -3.46 -5.06 -14.35
CA ALA A 122 -2.89 -5.83 -15.45
C ALA A 122 -2.56 -4.97 -16.69
N GLY A 123 -3.29 -3.88 -16.91
CA GLY A 123 -3.07 -2.98 -18.04
C GLY A 123 -2.01 -1.92 -17.78
N ASP A 124 -2.00 -1.34 -16.57
CA ASP A 124 -1.25 -0.12 -16.26
C ASP A 124 -0.22 -0.32 -15.15
N SER A 125 -0.19 -1.49 -14.51
CA SER A 125 0.68 -1.83 -13.38
C SER A 125 0.42 -1.02 -12.10
N TYR A 126 -0.56 -0.12 -12.10
CA TYR A 126 -1.02 0.61 -10.92
C TYR A 126 -2.49 1.01 -11.06
N VAL A 127 -3.14 1.32 -9.95
CA VAL A 127 -4.48 1.91 -9.94
C VAL A 127 -4.68 2.77 -8.70
N PHE A 128 -5.33 3.92 -8.89
CA PHE A 128 -5.76 4.81 -7.81
C PHE A 128 -7.24 4.60 -7.52
N LEU A 129 -7.60 4.48 -6.25
CA LEU A 129 -8.98 4.34 -5.78
C LEU A 129 -9.34 5.52 -4.88
N SER A 130 -10.57 6.00 -5.00
CA SER A 130 -11.11 6.97 -4.04
C SER A 130 -11.35 6.29 -2.70
N GLY A 131 -11.32 7.04 -1.60
CA GLY A 131 -11.69 6.53 -0.29
C GLY A 131 -13.08 5.90 -0.26
N SER A 132 -14.03 6.49 -0.99
CA SER A 132 -15.39 5.96 -1.11
C SER A 132 -15.43 4.59 -1.82
N ASP A 133 -14.59 4.37 -2.83
CA ASP A 133 -14.48 3.08 -3.51
C ASP A 133 -13.84 2.03 -2.60
N VAL A 134 -12.79 2.41 -1.85
CA VAL A 134 -12.13 1.51 -0.89
C VAL A 134 -13.12 1.07 0.20
N VAL A 135 -13.83 2.01 0.81
CA VAL A 135 -14.84 1.72 1.85
C VAL A 135 -15.95 0.83 1.28
N ARG A 136 -16.49 1.17 0.11
CA ARG A 136 -17.54 0.36 -0.55
C ARG A 136 -17.06 -1.06 -0.85
N LEU A 137 -15.86 -1.22 -1.38
CA LEU A 137 -15.28 -2.54 -1.65
C LEU A 137 -15.08 -3.34 -0.36
N ALA A 138 -14.54 -2.71 0.68
CA ALA A 138 -14.31 -3.33 1.97
C ALA A 138 -15.62 -3.81 2.63
N SER A 139 -16.67 -2.97 2.65
CA SER A 139 -17.99 -3.34 3.17
C SER A 139 -18.64 -4.45 2.35
N GLY A 140 -18.57 -4.38 1.01
CA GLY A 140 -19.16 -5.37 0.11
C GLY A 140 -18.54 -6.78 0.22
N LEU A 141 -17.33 -6.89 0.78
CA LEU A 141 -16.69 -8.16 1.12
C LEU A 141 -17.24 -8.81 2.41
N GLY A 142 -18.29 -8.23 2.99
CA GLY A 142 -18.95 -8.72 4.20
C GLY A 142 -18.25 -8.29 5.48
N ALA A 143 -17.38 -7.27 5.41
CA ALA A 143 -16.80 -6.69 6.61
C ALA A 143 -17.80 -5.74 7.26
N GLU A 144 -18.10 -5.98 8.53
CA GLU A 144 -18.90 -5.10 9.35
C GLU A 144 -17.95 -4.17 10.11
N PHE A 145 -17.93 -2.89 9.74
CA PHE A 145 -17.21 -1.84 10.44
C PHE A 145 -18.05 -0.56 10.46
N SER A 146 -17.85 0.24 11.49
CA SER A 146 -18.53 1.52 11.72
C SER A 146 -17.59 2.70 11.48
N GLU A 147 -18.13 3.92 11.48
CA GLU A 147 -17.31 5.15 11.52
C GLU A 147 -16.40 5.18 12.76
N ASP A 148 -16.90 4.71 13.91
CA ASP A 148 -16.12 4.63 15.15
C ASP A 148 -14.91 3.69 15.00
N ASP A 149 -15.04 2.60 14.23
CA ASP A 149 -13.92 1.69 13.94
C ASP A 149 -12.86 2.36 13.07
N MET A 150 -13.29 3.16 12.08
CA MET A 150 -12.38 3.93 11.23
C MET A 150 -11.65 4.99 12.04
N ASP A 151 -12.34 5.68 12.95
CA ASP A 151 -11.75 6.65 13.88
C ASP A 151 -10.82 6.00 14.90
N ALA A 152 -11.20 4.85 15.44
CA ALA A 152 -10.33 4.06 16.30
C ALA A 152 -9.06 3.64 15.56
N MET A 153 -9.17 3.29 14.27
CA MET A 153 -8.02 2.95 13.45
C MET A 153 -7.07 4.15 13.24
N ALA A 154 -7.59 5.35 12.97
CA ALA A 154 -6.76 6.54 12.77
C ALA A 154 -5.94 6.91 14.01
N ARG A 155 -6.50 6.73 15.22
CA ARG A 155 -5.79 6.94 16.49
C ARG A 155 -4.60 6.00 16.69
N LEU A 156 -4.49 4.91 15.93
CA LEU A 156 -3.37 3.98 16.05
C LEU A 156 -2.03 4.61 15.64
N TRP A 157 -2.04 5.65 14.80
CA TRP A 157 -0.82 6.36 14.42
C TRP A 157 -0.21 7.17 15.57
N ASP A 158 -0.94 7.38 16.66
CA ASP A 158 -0.40 8.00 17.88
C ASP A 158 0.61 7.09 18.60
N TYR A 159 0.64 5.79 18.25
CA TYR A 159 1.63 4.85 18.78
C TYR A 159 2.91 4.76 17.95
N CYS A 160 2.95 5.36 16.75
CA CYS A 160 4.09 5.36 15.85
C CYS A 160 5.34 5.96 16.53
N GLU A 161 6.48 5.29 16.38
CA GLU A 161 7.78 5.74 16.89
C GLU A 161 8.80 5.83 15.76
N PRO A 162 9.80 6.74 15.84
CA PRO A 162 10.91 6.75 14.89
C PRO A 162 11.53 5.35 14.77
N GLN A 163 11.75 4.92 13.53
CA GLN A 163 12.45 3.68 13.27
C GLN A 163 13.93 3.81 13.67
N GLN A 164 14.53 2.71 14.13
CA GLN A 164 15.91 2.67 14.59
C GLN A 164 16.78 1.79 13.68
N ASP A 165 18.06 2.10 13.56
CA ASP A 165 19.07 1.22 12.95
C ASP A 165 19.56 0.15 13.95
N GLU A 166 20.52 -0.68 13.52
CA GLU A 166 21.15 -1.71 14.34
C GLU A 166 21.90 -1.19 15.58
N ALA A 167 22.30 0.09 15.58
CA ALA A 167 22.98 0.74 16.68
C ALA A 167 22.00 1.50 17.60
N GLY A 168 20.70 1.47 17.29
CA GLY A 168 19.65 2.16 18.04
C GLY A 168 19.50 3.64 17.68
N ASN A 169 20.19 4.12 16.64
CA ASN A 169 20.02 5.50 16.19
C ASN A 169 18.71 5.64 15.42
N GLU A 170 18.04 6.77 15.59
CA GLU A 170 16.87 7.10 14.78
C GLU A 170 17.28 7.31 13.31
N VAL A 171 16.61 6.62 12.40
CA VAL A 171 16.87 6.78 10.95
C VAL A 171 16.14 8.02 10.43
N TYR A 172 14.90 8.24 10.85
CA TYR A 172 14.03 9.35 10.41
C TYR A 172 13.29 9.98 11.60
N PRO A 173 13.82 11.07 12.19
CA PRO A 173 13.20 11.69 13.38
C PRO A 173 11.77 12.23 13.15
N TYR A 174 11.41 12.51 11.90
CA TYR A 174 10.11 13.04 11.48
C TYR A 174 9.14 11.97 10.93
N LYS A 175 9.55 10.70 10.93
CA LYS A 175 8.74 9.58 10.43
C LYS A 175 8.60 8.51 11.50
N GLY A 176 7.43 8.48 12.13
CA GLY A 176 7.04 7.42 13.05
C GLY A 176 6.52 6.20 12.29
N THR A 177 6.78 5.00 12.81
CA THR A 177 6.40 3.73 12.19
C THR A 177 5.76 2.74 13.17
N LEU A 178 4.83 1.92 12.67
CA LEU A 178 4.41 0.65 13.28
C LEU A 178 4.42 -0.42 12.21
N THR A 179 4.89 -1.63 12.51
CA THR A 179 5.03 -2.70 11.51
C THR A 179 4.56 -4.05 12.06
N SER A 180 3.97 -4.89 11.22
CA SER A 180 3.68 -6.30 11.53
C SER A 180 3.65 -7.12 10.25
N TYR A 181 3.99 -8.40 10.36
CA TYR A 181 3.96 -9.34 9.25
C TYR A 181 2.77 -10.28 9.37
N PHE A 182 2.13 -10.57 8.24
CA PHE A 182 0.98 -11.45 8.14
C PHE A 182 1.25 -12.51 7.07
N GLN A 183 0.79 -13.74 7.32
CA GLN A 183 0.73 -14.75 6.28
C GLN A 183 -0.66 -14.73 5.65
N MET A 184 -0.71 -14.74 4.32
CA MET A 184 -1.94 -14.78 3.53
C MET A 184 -1.96 -16.06 2.68
N ASP A 185 -2.88 -16.97 2.98
CA ASP A 185 -3.08 -18.21 2.22
C ASP A 185 -4.22 -18.02 1.21
N THR A 186 -3.85 -17.80 -0.06
CA THR A 186 -4.77 -17.57 -1.18
C THR A 186 -5.24 -18.88 -1.83
N SER A 187 -4.98 -20.05 -1.24
CA SER A 187 -5.49 -21.31 -1.77
C SER A 187 -7.02 -21.30 -1.85
N ILE A 188 -7.54 -21.69 -3.02
CA ILE A 188 -8.97 -21.63 -3.35
C ILE A 188 -9.77 -22.45 -2.33
N GLY A 189 -10.77 -21.82 -1.73
CA GLY A 189 -11.74 -22.48 -0.84
C GLY A 189 -11.49 -22.29 0.66
N ARG A 190 -10.42 -21.61 1.07
CA ARG A 190 -10.23 -21.23 2.48
C ARG A 190 -10.90 -19.90 2.81
N CYS A 191 -11.46 -19.82 4.01
CA CYS A 191 -11.89 -18.56 4.61
C CYS A 191 -10.72 -17.60 4.65
N PHE A 192 -10.99 -16.30 4.64
CA PHE A 192 -9.97 -15.28 4.89
C PHE A 192 -9.17 -15.63 6.15
N ASN A 193 -7.90 -16.01 5.98
CA ASN A 193 -7.01 -16.19 7.10
C ASN A 193 -5.77 -15.33 6.90
N CYS A 194 -5.66 -14.31 7.75
CA CYS A 194 -4.49 -13.44 7.86
C CYS A 194 -3.94 -13.64 9.26
N ASP A 195 -3.01 -14.58 9.37
CA ASP A 195 -2.39 -14.92 10.64
C ASP A 195 -1.20 -13.99 10.89
N LEU A 196 -1.17 -13.37 12.08
CA LEU A 196 -0.03 -12.58 12.51
C LEU A 196 1.19 -13.50 12.68
N MET A 197 2.27 -13.21 11.97
CA MET A 197 3.51 -13.99 12.07
C MET A 197 4.25 -13.64 13.36
N SER A 198 4.26 -14.56 14.32
CA SER A 198 4.98 -14.36 15.59
C SER A 198 6.51 -14.39 15.43
N SER A 199 7.02 -15.02 14.38
CA SER A 199 8.46 -15.24 14.14
C SER A 199 9.26 -13.96 13.89
N HIS A 200 8.60 -12.87 13.52
CA HIS A 200 9.24 -11.58 13.23
C HIS A 200 9.28 -10.63 14.43
N ASN A 201 8.75 -11.03 15.58
CA ASN A 201 8.73 -10.23 16.79
C ASN A 201 9.97 -10.53 17.64
N TYR A 202 10.87 -9.56 17.75
CA TYR A 202 11.97 -9.62 18.71
C TYR A 202 11.49 -9.01 20.03
N GLY A 203 11.20 -9.89 20.99
CA GLY A 203 11.01 -9.50 22.39
C GLY A 203 12.25 -9.85 23.17
N SER A 204 12.93 -8.86 23.76
CA SER A 204 13.84 -9.16 24.87
C SER A 204 13.02 -9.89 25.93
N ARG A 205 13.39 -11.13 26.27
CA ARG A 205 12.90 -11.84 27.45
C ARG A 205 13.30 -11.02 28.68
N GLY A 206 12.49 -10.02 29.01
CA GLY A 206 12.67 -9.14 30.16
C GLY A 206 11.69 -9.51 31.25
N ASP A 207 12.22 -9.98 32.38
CA ASP A 207 11.50 -10.28 33.60
C ASP A 207 10.76 -9.02 34.13
N GLY A 208 9.43 -9.15 34.31
CA GLY A 208 8.64 -8.26 35.16
C GLY A 208 8.11 -6.98 34.50
N CYS A 209 6.78 -6.84 34.47
CA CYS A 209 5.91 -5.64 34.44
C CYS A 209 6.12 -4.55 33.35
N ASN A 210 7.34 -4.32 32.88
CA ASN A 210 7.77 -3.36 31.87
C ASN A 210 8.40 -4.13 30.70
N ALA A 211 7.66 -5.08 30.13
CA ALA A 211 8.13 -5.78 28.94
C ALA A 211 8.40 -4.74 27.84
N PRO A 212 9.62 -4.68 27.28
CA PRO A 212 9.93 -3.72 26.23
C PRO A 212 8.95 -3.88 25.08
N ALA A 213 8.57 -2.76 24.45
CA ALA A 213 7.69 -2.77 23.30
C ALA A 213 8.22 -3.78 22.26
N LEU A 214 7.34 -4.68 21.79
CA LEU A 214 7.71 -5.65 20.76
C LEU A 214 8.26 -4.91 19.55
N ARG A 215 9.46 -5.29 19.11
CA ARG A 215 10.10 -4.72 17.91
C ARG A 215 9.98 -5.70 16.75
N VAL A 216 9.83 -5.15 15.55
CA VAL A 216 9.80 -5.88 14.28
C VAL A 216 11.02 -5.48 13.47
N VAL A 217 11.72 -6.49 12.94
CA VAL A 217 12.91 -6.29 12.11
C VAL A 217 12.49 -6.29 10.65
N GLU A 218 12.65 -5.15 9.98
CA GLU A 218 12.58 -5.05 8.52
C GLU A 218 13.97 -5.24 7.94
N HIS A 219 14.13 -6.14 6.97
CA HIS A 219 15.39 -6.28 6.24
C HIS A 219 15.35 -5.37 5.02
N ILE A 220 16.29 -4.42 4.96
CA ILE A 220 16.37 -3.45 3.87
C ILE A 220 17.13 -4.06 2.71
N ASP A 221 16.53 -4.00 1.52
CA ASP A 221 17.20 -4.38 0.29
C ASP A 221 18.36 -3.38 0.07
N PRO A 222 19.60 -3.86 -0.13
CA PRO A 222 20.74 -2.97 -0.40
C PRO A 222 20.55 -2.06 -1.63
N THR A 223 19.58 -2.36 -2.50
CA THR A 223 19.23 -1.50 -3.65
C THR A 223 18.35 -0.31 -3.27
N THR A 224 17.72 -0.32 -2.09
CA THR A 224 16.85 0.75 -1.57
C THR A 224 17.67 1.93 -1.04
N VAL A 225 18.92 1.71 -0.65
CA VAL A 225 19.79 2.74 -0.04
C VAL A 225 21.18 2.73 -0.68
N ASN A 226 21.72 3.91 -1.00
CA ASN A 226 23.07 4.02 -1.58
C ASN A 226 24.11 3.40 -0.62
N ALA A 227 24.83 2.38 -1.13
CA ALA A 227 25.39 1.25 -0.38
C ALA A 227 26.55 1.52 0.63
N SER A 228 27.02 2.76 0.81
CA SER A 228 28.20 3.00 1.66
C SER A 228 27.88 3.27 3.14
N ALA A 229 26.62 3.54 3.49
CA ALA A 229 26.17 3.77 4.87
C ALA A 229 24.79 3.15 5.15
N ALA A 230 24.41 2.15 4.35
CA ALA A 230 23.13 1.50 4.44
C ALA A 230 23.04 0.64 5.70
N SER A 231 22.10 0.95 6.59
CA SER A 231 21.66 0.01 7.62
C SER A 231 21.07 -1.23 6.95
N TYR A 232 21.49 -2.41 7.39
CA TYR A 232 21.04 -3.69 6.82
C TYR A 232 19.63 -4.07 7.28
N PHE A 233 19.18 -3.54 8.42
CA PHE A 233 17.84 -3.77 8.92
C PHE A 233 17.34 -2.58 9.74
N ARG A 234 16.03 -2.34 9.67
CA ARG A 234 15.35 -1.32 10.49
C ARG A 234 14.57 -2.00 11.60
N LEU A 235 14.60 -1.38 12.77
CA LEU A 235 13.79 -1.76 13.93
C LEU A 235 12.56 -0.86 14.00
N HIS A 236 11.39 -1.49 13.87
CA HIS A 236 10.08 -0.86 13.99
C HIS A 236 9.42 -1.25 15.30
N LYS A 237 8.52 -0.41 15.80
CA LYS A 237 7.58 -0.83 16.83
C LYS A 237 6.53 -1.75 16.22
N ALA A 238 6.18 -2.84 16.90
CA ALA A 238 5.10 -3.70 16.45
C ALA A 238 3.73 -3.00 16.59
N TRP A 239 2.78 -3.34 15.73
CA TRP A 239 1.40 -2.94 15.95
C TRP A 239 0.87 -3.45 17.31
N PRO A 240 0.09 -2.65 18.04
CA PRO A 240 -0.60 -3.16 19.22
C PRO A 240 -1.63 -4.21 18.80
N LYS A 241 -1.84 -5.25 19.63
CA LYS A 241 -2.80 -6.33 19.32
C LYS A 241 -4.20 -5.82 18.99
N ALA A 242 -4.64 -4.74 19.66
CA ALA A 242 -5.93 -4.10 19.41
C ALA A 242 -6.05 -3.53 17.99
N ALA A 243 -4.95 -3.08 17.37
CA ALA A 243 -4.95 -2.62 15.99
C ALA A 243 -5.29 -3.75 15.01
N ILE A 244 -4.73 -4.93 15.24
CA ILE A 244 -4.92 -6.10 14.38
C ILE A 244 -6.36 -6.61 14.47
N ALA A 245 -6.99 -6.44 15.64
CA ALA A 245 -8.39 -6.79 15.85
C ALA A 245 -9.38 -5.73 15.32
N ASN A 246 -8.91 -4.55 14.89
CA ASN A 246 -9.79 -3.49 14.39
C ASN A 246 -10.55 -3.97 13.14
N PRO A 247 -11.90 -3.86 13.10
CA PRO A 247 -12.69 -4.34 11.97
C PRO A 247 -12.31 -3.74 10.63
N MET A 248 -12.00 -2.45 10.58
CA MET A 248 -11.58 -1.77 9.34
C MET A 248 -10.22 -2.27 8.85
N VAL A 249 -9.25 -2.48 9.75
CA VAL A 249 -7.95 -3.07 9.39
C VAL A 249 -8.13 -4.43 8.74
N ARG A 250 -8.97 -5.30 9.31
CA ARG A 250 -9.28 -6.63 8.74
C ARG A 250 -10.00 -6.52 7.40
N ALA A 251 -10.88 -5.54 7.24
CA ALA A 251 -11.58 -5.29 5.98
C ALA A 251 -10.60 -4.90 4.86
N LEU A 252 -9.62 -4.03 5.14
CA LEU A 252 -8.58 -3.66 4.19
C LEU A 252 -7.67 -4.84 3.84
N GLN A 253 -7.27 -5.65 4.83
CA GLN A 253 -6.52 -6.89 4.58
C GLN A 253 -7.31 -7.86 3.68
N ARG A 254 -8.63 -7.98 3.89
CA ARG A 254 -9.51 -8.82 3.06
C ARG A 254 -9.62 -8.30 1.64
N LEU A 255 -9.68 -6.98 1.45
CA LEU A 255 -9.68 -6.37 0.13
C LEU A 255 -8.42 -6.74 -0.65
N ILE A 256 -7.25 -6.61 -0.02
CA ILE A 256 -5.96 -6.97 -0.65
C ILE A 256 -5.92 -8.46 -0.98
N PHE A 257 -6.36 -9.30 -0.06
CA PHE A 257 -6.47 -10.75 -0.28
C PHE A 257 -7.32 -11.08 -1.51
N GLU A 258 -8.49 -10.45 -1.66
CA GLU A 258 -9.38 -10.71 -2.79
C GLU A 258 -8.81 -10.21 -4.11
N VAL A 259 -8.03 -9.12 -4.12
CA VAL A 259 -7.29 -8.67 -5.31
C VAL A 259 -6.23 -9.69 -5.74
N LEU A 260 -5.58 -10.38 -4.80
CA LEU A 260 -4.56 -11.38 -5.07
C LEU A 260 -5.14 -12.75 -5.45
N ALA A 261 -6.15 -13.21 -4.70
CA ALA A 261 -6.65 -14.58 -4.77
C ALA A 261 -7.58 -14.83 -5.96
N ARG A 262 -8.25 -13.78 -6.46
CA ARG A 262 -9.23 -13.94 -7.53
C ARG A 262 -8.58 -14.11 -8.89
N PRO A 263 -9.16 -14.94 -9.78
CA PRO A 263 -8.69 -15.06 -11.16
C PRO A 263 -8.61 -13.70 -11.84
N SER A 264 -7.46 -13.40 -12.45
CA SER A 264 -7.23 -12.14 -13.15
C SER A 264 -6.23 -12.32 -14.29
N GLY A 265 -6.10 -11.27 -15.11
CA GLY A 265 -5.04 -11.19 -16.14
C GLY A 265 -3.67 -10.81 -15.59
N ILE A 266 -3.54 -10.57 -14.28
CA ILE A 266 -2.26 -10.22 -13.65
C ILE A 266 -1.37 -11.46 -13.65
N LYS A 267 -0.16 -11.32 -14.17
CA LYS A 267 0.84 -12.38 -14.18
C LYS A 267 1.58 -12.41 -12.85
N TRP A 268 0.92 -12.87 -11.81
CA TRP A 268 1.57 -13.15 -10.53
C TRP A 268 2.69 -14.15 -10.78
N ARG A 269 3.93 -13.81 -10.42
CA ARG A 269 5.04 -14.75 -10.60
C ARG A 269 4.79 -15.97 -9.72
N PRO A 270 4.94 -17.20 -10.25
CA PRO A 270 4.94 -18.37 -9.39
C PRO A 270 6.12 -18.27 -8.42
N VAL A 271 6.00 -18.89 -7.25
CA VAL A 271 7.15 -19.04 -6.36
C VAL A 271 8.19 -19.89 -7.09
N GLU A 272 9.44 -19.42 -7.15
CA GLU A 272 10.52 -20.10 -7.87
C GLU A 272 10.59 -21.58 -7.47
N GLY A 273 10.60 -22.50 -8.43
CA GLY A 273 10.63 -23.94 -8.16
C GLY A 273 9.32 -24.57 -7.67
N THR A 274 8.19 -23.84 -7.66
CA THR A 274 6.87 -24.42 -7.35
C THR A 274 5.79 -23.95 -8.33
N ASP A 275 4.76 -24.78 -8.51
CA ASP A 275 3.51 -24.36 -9.18
C ASP A 275 2.53 -23.67 -8.21
N VAL A 276 2.96 -23.41 -6.97
CA VAL A 276 2.11 -22.90 -5.90
C VAL A 276 2.09 -21.38 -5.96
N THR A 277 0.98 -20.82 -6.44
CA THR A 277 0.69 -19.37 -6.38
C THR A 277 -0.03 -18.96 -5.09
N ALA A 278 -0.15 -19.88 -4.12
CA ALA A 278 -1.19 -19.81 -3.09
C ALA A 278 -0.77 -19.26 -1.71
N SER A 279 0.48 -18.84 -1.51
CA SER A 279 0.89 -18.22 -0.23
C SER A 279 1.64 -16.93 -0.47
N TYR A 280 1.33 -15.95 0.36
CA TYR A 280 1.98 -14.65 0.42
C TYR A 280 2.30 -14.30 1.87
N GLU A 281 3.27 -13.43 2.04
CA GLU A 281 3.57 -12.72 3.29
C GLU A 281 3.30 -11.23 3.03
N ALA A 282 2.63 -10.56 3.94
CA ALA A 282 2.37 -9.13 3.85
C ALA A 282 3.02 -8.41 5.03
N MET A 283 3.88 -7.44 4.74
CA MET A 283 4.31 -6.46 5.72
C MET A 283 3.28 -5.33 5.74
N MET A 284 2.67 -5.08 6.90
CA MET A 284 1.72 -3.98 7.11
C MET A 284 2.39 -2.90 7.94
N SER A 285 2.57 -1.72 7.36
CA SER A 285 3.29 -0.62 8.00
C SER A 285 2.41 0.63 8.11
N ALA A 286 2.26 1.18 9.31
CA ALA A 286 1.80 2.55 9.48
C ALA A 286 2.99 3.49 9.42
N TYR A 287 2.84 4.58 8.67
CA TYR A 287 3.78 5.68 8.65
C TYR A 287 3.07 6.98 9.05
N ARG A 288 3.62 7.67 10.06
CA ARG A 288 3.27 9.05 10.40
C ARG A 288 4.41 9.95 9.96
N VAL A 289 4.22 10.74 8.91
CA VAL A 289 5.19 11.75 8.47
C VAL A 289 4.77 13.10 9.02
N THR A 290 5.69 13.79 9.68
CA THR A 290 5.45 15.13 10.22
C THR A 290 6.35 16.17 9.57
N ALA A 291 5.84 17.37 9.31
CA ALA A 291 6.66 18.53 8.97
C ALA A 291 6.35 19.68 9.91
N ARG A 292 7.38 20.30 10.51
CA ARG A 292 7.20 21.49 11.34
C ARG A 292 7.49 22.72 10.49
N GLY A 293 6.54 23.65 10.43
CA GLY A 293 6.85 24.95 9.84
C GLY A 293 7.95 25.61 10.67
N VAL A 294 9.15 25.78 10.10
CA VAL A 294 10.20 26.58 10.76
C VAL A 294 9.75 28.03 10.70
N ALA A 295 9.00 28.45 11.72
CA ALA A 295 8.56 29.83 11.86
C ALA A 295 9.80 30.74 11.87
N GLY A 296 9.95 31.55 10.81
CA GLY A 296 11.01 32.56 10.72
C GLY A 296 12.14 32.31 9.73
N GLN A 297 12.20 31.17 9.02
CA GLN A 297 13.15 30.98 7.89
C GLN A 297 12.49 31.25 6.53
N LEU A 298 11.89 32.43 6.38
CA LEU A 298 11.52 32.98 5.07
C LEU A 298 12.81 33.44 4.35
N GLY A 299 13.61 32.51 3.83
CA GLY A 299 14.76 32.88 2.98
C GLY A 299 15.88 31.85 2.83
N SER A 300 15.98 30.88 3.73
CA SER A 300 16.85 29.71 3.57
C SER A 300 16.01 28.52 3.15
N ALA A 301 16.48 27.75 2.16
CA ALA A 301 15.85 26.48 1.82
C ALA A 301 15.66 25.68 3.12
N PRO A 302 14.44 25.16 3.41
CA PRO A 302 14.22 24.38 4.61
C PRO A 302 15.28 23.28 4.67
N PRO A 303 15.82 22.95 5.85
CA PRO A 303 16.71 21.80 5.98
C PRO A 303 16.00 20.62 5.30
N GLN A 304 16.70 20.00 4.35
CA GLN A 304 16.20 19.10 3.31
C GLN A 304 15.50 17.83 3.84
N SER A 305 15.24 17.76 5.14
CA SER A 305 14.77 16.62 5.90
C SER A 305 13.37 16.80 6.50
N ASP A 306 12.83 18.01 6.68
CA ASP A 306 11.53 18.13 7.36
C ASP A 306 10.36 17.84 6.41
N GLY A 307 9.50 16.89 6.77
CA GLY A 307 8.36 16.45 5.93
C GLY A 307 8.69 15.56 4.73
N ASP A 308 9.95 15.19 4.53
CA ASP A 308 10.32 14.21 3.49
C ASP A 308 9.90 12.80 3.93
N PRO A 309 9.16 11.99 3.15
CA PRO A 309 8.83 10.62 3.55
C PRO A 309 10.02 9.64 3.59
N GLY A 310 11.18 10.03 3.06
CA GLY A 310 12.44 9.28 3.17
C GLY A 310 13.45 9.59 2.05
N PRO A 311 14.75 9.35 2.27
CA PRO A 311 15.84 9.65 1.34
C PRO A 311 15.82 8.80 0.06
N GLU A 312 15.07 7.70 0.07
CA GLU A 312 15.02 6.68 -1.00
C GLU A 312 14.51 7.27 -2.33
N GLY A 313 13.61 8.26 -2.29
CA GLY A 313 13.06 8.88 -3.50
C GLY A 313 12.27 7.87 -4.35
N VAL A 314 12.55 7.79 -5.65
CA VAL A 314 11.98 6.76 -6.52
C VAL A 314 12.59 5.40 -6.17
N HIS A 315 11.76 4.41 -5.86
CA HIS A 315 12.21 3.07 -5.49
C HIS A 315 11.16 1.99 -5.81
N GLN A 316 11.50 0.76 -5.47
CA GLN A 316 10.61 -0.41 -5.41
C GLN A 316 10.78 -1.01 -4.02
N ASP A 317 9.71 -1.60 -3.48
CA ASP A 317 9.71 -2.25 -2.16
C ASP A 317 10.12 -3.73 -2.24
N SER A 318 10.44 -4.22 -3.44
CA SER A 318 10.67 -5.63 -3.71
C SER A 318 9.44 -6.50 -3.36
N ALA A 319 8.24 -5.96 -3.58
CA ALA A 319 6.96 -6.62 -3.40
C ALA A 319 6.37 -7.12 -4.73
N GLU A 320 5.39 -8.02 -4.67
CA GLU A 320 4.51 -8.35 -5.81
C GLU A 320 3.42 -7.28 -5.96
N LEU A 321 2.88 -6.83 -4.82
CA LEU A 321 1.87 -5.79 -4.73
C LEU A 321 2.19 -4.88 -3.55
N THR A 322 2.35 -3.58 -3.81
CA THR A 322 2.37 -2.54 -2.77
C THR A 322 1.02 -1.82 -2.80
N VAL A 323 0.39 -1.65 -1.63
CA VAL A 323 -0.85 -0.89 -1.47
C VAL A 323 -0.61 0.21 -0.45
N ILE A 324 -0.99 1.44 -0.77
CA ILE A 324 -0.84 2.61 0.10
C ILE A 324 -2.22 3.24 0.28
N PHE A 325 -2.69 3.33 1.52
CA PHE A 325 -3.91 4.04 1.91
C PHE A 325 -3.55 5.33 2.65
N LEU A 326 -4.20 6.44 2.31
CA LEU A 326 -4.19 7.64 3.13
C LEU A 326 -5.15 7.44 4.32
N LEU A 327 -4.70 7.73 5.54
CA LEU A 327 -5.54 7.64 6.73
C LEU A 327 -5.88 9.00 7.30
N ASP A 328 -4.91 9.91 7.29
CA ASP A 328 -5.12 11.26 7.77
C ASP A 328 -4.15 12.24 7.10
N ARG A 329 -4.60 13.48 6.98
CA ARG A 329 -3.85 14.59 6.41
C ARG A 329 -4.27 15.87 7.13
N ARG A 330 -3.43 16.34 8.06
CA ARG A 330 -3.70 17.52 8.88
C ARG A 330 -2.68 18.62 8.58
N ASN A 331 -3.16 19.84 8.34
CA ASN A 331 -2.31 21.00 8.05
C ASN A 331 -1.23 20.69 6.99
N VAL A 332 -1.61 20.00 5.90
CA VAL A 332 -0.70 19.76 4.79
C VAL A 332 -1.22 20.53 3.58
N ALA A 333 -0.40 21.44 3.04
CA ALA A 333 -0.74 22.25 1.87
C ALA A 333 -1.27 21.36 0.75
N SER A 334 -2.42 21.71 0.17
CA SER A 334 -3.19 20.88 -0.78
C SER A 334 -2.41 20.46 -2.03
N SER A 335 -1.32 21.15 -2.35
CA SER A 335 -0.44 20.89 -3.50
C SER A 335 0.77 19.98 -3.19
N THR A 336 0.92 19.47 -1.96
CA THR A 336 2.10 18.70 -1.51
C THR A 336 1.74 17.29 -1.04
N GLY A 337 2.72 16.46 -0.66
CA GLY A 337 2.44 15.10 -0.16
C GLY A 337 1.81 14.16 -1.19
N GLY A 338 2.11 14.37 -2.48
CA GLY A 338 1.65 13.53 -3.57
C GLY A 338 2.32 12.16 -3.61
N ASN A 339 1.85 11.32 -4.52
CA ASN A 339 2.46 10.05 -4.89
C ASN A 339 2.71 10.09 -6.39
N ARG A 340 3.83 9.53 -6.82
CA ARG A 340 4.20 9.47 -8.22
C ARG A 340 4.55 8.05 -8.60
N ILE A 341 4.09 7.64 -9.77
CA ILE A 341 4.39 6.35 -10.37
C ILE A 341 5.33 6.59 -11.54
N TRP A 342 6.40 5.82 -11.61
CA TRP A 342 7.47 5.97 -12.57
C TRP A 342 7.70 4.67 -13.34
N GLN A 343 8.22 4.78 -14.55
CA GLN A 343 8.72 3.64 -15.31
C GLN A 343 9.91 2.99 -14.59
N LEU A 344 10.12 1.69 -14.79
CA LEU A 344 11.30 0.97 -14.27
C LEU A 344 12.64 1.56 -14.74
N SER A 345 12.66 2.21 -15.90
CA SER A 345 13.83 2.92 -16.45
C SER A 345 14.25 4.13 -15.62
N GLN A 346 13.38 4.67 -14.77
CA GLN A 346 13.71 5.78 -13.88
C GLN A 346 14.76 5.30 -12.85
N PRO A 347 15.92 5.97 -12.74
CA PRO A 347 16.89 5.65 -11.68
C PRO A 347 16.27 5.78 -10.29
N CYS A 348 16.69 4.91 -9.36
CA CYS A 348 16.31 5.04 -7.96
C CYS A 348 16.94 6.28 -7.33
N GLY A 349 16.36 6.77 -6.23
CA GLY A 349 16.79 8.01 -5.58
C GLY A 349 15.88 9.18 -5.89
N LYS A 350 16.21 10.36 -5.33
CA LYS A 350 15.45 11.59 -5.57
C LYS A 350 15.51 11.97 -7.06
N PRO A 351 14.37 12.14 -7.74
CA PRO A 351 14.36 12.53 -9.14
C PRO A 351 14.85 13.97 -9.28
N SER A 352 15.57 14.25 -10.37
CA SER A 352 16.01 15.62 -10.67
C SER A 352 14.82 16.52 -11.00
N ALA A 353 14.99 17.83 -10.83
CA ALA A 353 13.96 18.82 -11.21
C ALA A 353 13.59 18.70 -12.70
N ASP A 354 14.56 18.41 -13.56
CA ASP A 354 14.33 18.19 -15.00
C ASP A 354 13.52 16.91 -15.28
N ALA A 355 13.78 15.83 -14.54
CA ALA A 355 13.00 14.60 -14.65
C ALA A 355 11.53 14.83 -14.24
N ILE A 356 11.31 15.59 -13.16
CA ILE A 356 9.97 15.99 -12.72
C ILE A 356 9.30 16.87 -13.78
N LYS A 357 10.02 17.87 -14.31
CA LYS A 357 9.51 18.81 -15.31
C LYS A 357 9.19 18.14 -16.65
N ALA A 358 9.96 17.14 -17.05
CA ALA A 358 9.68 16.33 -18.23
C ALA A 358 8.34 15.58 -18.08
N GLY A 359 7.94 15.26 -16.86
CA GLY A 359 6.67 14.63 -16.56
C GLY A 359 6.46 13.37 -17.40
N THR A 360 5.26 13.25 -17.99
CA THR A 360 4.89 12.11 -18.85
C THR A 360 5.60 12.07 -20.20
N ALA A 361 6.29 13.15 -20.60
CA ALA A 361 7.21 13.10 -21.73
C ALA A 361 8.54 12.41 -21.38
N GLY A 362 8.82 12.22 -20.07
CA GLY A 362 9.94 11.45 -19.54
C GLY A 362 9.49 10.10 -18.99
N ASN A 363 9.97 9.76 -17.78
CA ASN A 363 9.70 8.47 -17.13
C ASN A 363 8.52 8.51 -16.13
N LEU A 364 7.92 9.67 -15.85
CA LEU A 364 6.81 9.79 -14.91
C LEU A 364 5.53 9.28 -15.58
N LEU A 365 4.88 8.29 -14.99
CA LEU A 365 3.62 7.72 -15.52
C LEU A 365 2.39 8.46 -14.99
N GLU A 366 2.37 8.79 -13.70
CA GLU A 366 1.25 9.44 -13.04
C GLU A 366 1.73 10.19 -11.79
N SER A 367 1.05 11.28 -11.45
CA SER A 367 1.30 12.06 -10.23
C SER A 367 -0.01 12.48 -9.60
N ARG A 368 -0.33 11.95 -8.43
CA ARG A 368 -1.61 12.20 -7.75
C ARG A 368 -1.44 12.43 -6.25
N ILE A 369 -2.18 13.41 -5.74
CA ILE A 369 -2.31 13.65 -4.31
C ILE A 369 -3.51 12.84 -3.81
N LEU A 370 -3.28 12.02 -2.79
CA LEU A 370 -4.36 11.39 -2.03
C LEU A 370 -4.86 12.47 -1.05
N CYS A 371 -6.15 12.73 -1.07
CA CYS A 371 -6.75 13.85 -0.34
C CYS A 371 -7.72 13.34 0.72
N ASP A 372 -8.56 12.38 0.35
CA ASP A 372 -9.63 11.89 1.20
C ASP A 372 -9.18 10.67 2.00
N ARG A 373 -9.80 10.47 3.17
CA ARG A 373 -9.55 9.30 4.01
C ARG A 373 -9.81 8.03 3.21
N PHE A 374 -8.88 7.08 3.27
CA PHE A 374 -8.84 5.84 2.53
C PHE A 374 -8.61 5.96 1.02
N ASP A 375 -8.32 7.15 0.48
CA ASP A 375 -7.75 7.24 -0.86
C ASP A 375 -6.55 6.31 -0.96
N ALA A 376 -6.45 5.56 -2.06
CA ALA A 376 -5.47 4.51 -2.18
C ALA A 376 -4.76 4.50 -3.52
N VAL A 377 -3.55 3.96 -3.52
CA VAL A 377 -2.85 3.50 -4.72
C VAL A 377 -2.39 2.06 -4.53
N LEU A 378 -2.67 1.23 -5.52
CA LEU A 378 -2.18 -0.14 -5.63
C LEU A 378 -1.16 -0.17 -6.76
N VAL A 379 -0.03 -0.85 -6.55
CA VAL A 379 1.11 -0.85 -7.45
C VAL A 379 1.63 -2.28 -7.59
N LEU A 380 1.73 -2.78 -8.83
CA LEU A 380 2.53 -3.97 -9.14
C LEU A 380 4.00 -3.58 -9.05
N ASP A 381 4.56 -3.71 -7.85
CA ASP A 381 5.86 -3.15 -7.49
C ASP A 381 7.01 -3.68 -8.36
N ARG A 382 6.87 -4.84 -9.01
CA ARG A 382 7.87 -5.36 -9.97
C ARG A 382 7.81 -4.74 -11.37
N GLU A 383 6.77 -3.98 -11.69
CA GLU A 383 6.49 -3.47 -13.03
C GLU A 383 6.64 -1.96 -13.17
N VAL A 384 6.62 -1.24 -12.05
CA VAL A 384 6.82 0.21 -11.98
C VAL A 384 7.60 0.58 -10.72
N LYS A 385 7.98 1.85 -10.57
CA LYS A 385 8.53 2.40 -9.34
C LYS A 385 7.58 3.42 -8.75
N HIS A 386 7.68 3.69 -7.47
CA HIS A 386 6.91 4.76 -6.82
C HIS A 386 7.78 5.65 -5.95
N GLU A 387 7.26 6.83 -5.66
CA GLU A 387 7.74 7.69 -4.59
C GLU A 387 6.56 8.39 -3.89
N ALA A 388 6.76 8.69 -2.61
CA ALA A 388 5.96 9.69 -1.91
C ALA A 388 6.71 11.04 -1.97
N CYS A 389 5.97 12.12 -2.25
CA CYS A 389 6.52 13.47 -2.25
C CYS A 389 6.54 14.07 -0.83
N PRO A 390 7.44 15.01 -0.55
CA PRO A 390 7.46 15.75 0.71
C PRO A 390 6.13 16.45 1.00
N ILE A 391 5.77 16.52 2.29
CA ILE A 391 4.65 17.31 2.80
C ILE A 391 5.14 18.69 3.24
N VAL A 392 4.32 19.72 3.03
CA VAL A 392 4.59 21.09 3.50
C VAL A 392 3.40 21.55 4.35
N PRO A 393 3.64 22.23 5.48
CA PRO A 393 2.56 22.85 6.25
C PRO A 393 1.71 23.80 5.40
N ASP A 394 0.40 23.79 5.63
CA ASP A 394 -0.49 24.74 5.01
C ASP A 394 -0.34 26.11 5.68
N SER A 395 0.22 27.08 4.94
CA SER A 395 0.47 28.44 5.42
C SER A 395 -0.79 29.17 5.84
N LEU A 396 -1.96 28.75 5.35
CA LEU A 396 -3.25 29.36 5.68
C LEU A 396 -3.83 28.85 7.00
N THR A 397 -3.38 27.71 7.51
CA THR A 397 -3.94 27.08 8.73
C THR A 397 -3.14 27.38 9.99
N SER A 398 -2.38 28.49 10.00
CA SER A 398 -1.77 28.95 11.24
C SER A 398 -2.87 29.10 12.30
N ASP A 399 -2.78 28.34 13.39
CA ASP A 399 -3.62 28.54 14.57
C ASP A 399 -3.36 29.96 15.08
N ALA A 400 -4.16 30.91 14.58
CA ALA A 400 -3.99 32.33 14.80
C ALA A 400 -4.05 32.70 16.29
N ALA A 401 -4.58 31.79 17.12
CA ALA A 401 -4.65 31.94 18.56
C ALA A 401 -3.30 31.80 19.28
N ASN A 402 -2.37 30.98 18.76
CA ASN A 402 -1.10 30.67 19.44
C ASN A 402 0.16 31.02 18.62
N GLY A 403 0.01 31.59 17.43
CA GLY A 403 1.10 32.19 16.67
C GLY A 403 2.14 31.22 16.11
N SER A 404 1.94 29.90 16.26
CA SER A 404 2.78 28.87 15.62
C SER A 404 1.90 28.02 14.71
N PRO A 405 2.23 27.87 13.40
CA PRO A 405 1.54 26.91 12.57
C PRO A 405 1.72 25.53 13.18
N GLY A 406 0.62 24.76 13.30
CA GLY A 406 0.69 23.39 13.77
C GLY A 406 1.66 22.55 12.93
N ALA A 407 2.02 21.36 13.39
CA ALA A 407 2.75 20.43 12.53
C ALA A 407 1.85 19.95 11.39
N ALA A 408 2.39 19.87 10.18
CA ALA A 408 1.79 19.13 9.08
C ALA A 408 1.93 17.63 9.40
N VAL A 409 0.86 16.86 9.25
CA VAL A 409 0.87 15.41 9.51
C VAL A 409 0.23 14.69 8.34
N ARG A 410 0.91 13.65 7.85
CA ARG A 410 0.38 12.70 6.87
C ARG A 410 0.54 11.29 7.40
N ASP A 411 -0.60 10.65 7.65
CA ASP A 411 -0.69 9.28 8.14
C ASP A 411 -1.07 8.36 6.97
N VAL A 412 -0.24 7.38 6.68
CA VAL A 412 -0.49 6.37 5.62
C VAL A 412 -0.31 4.96 6.15
N LEU A 413 -1.11 4.03 5.63
CA LEU A 413 -0.99 2.59 5.84
C LEU A 413 -0.48 1.96 4.56
N THR A 414 0.56 1.15 4.66
CA THR A 414 1.07 0.36 3.53
C THR A 414 0.91 -1.12 3.78
N PHE A 415 0.71 -1.85 2.70
CA PHE A 415 0.85 -3.29 2.63
C PHE A 415 1.84 -3.62 1.52
N GLU A 416 2.91 -4.32 1.88
CA GLU A 416 3.90 -4.82 0.93
C GLU A 416 3.76 -6.34 0.90
N VAL A 417 3.11 -6.84 -0.14
CA VAL A 417 2.81 -8.27 -0.29
C VAL A 417 3.89 -8.94 -1.10
N ARG A 418 4.54 -9.94 -0.51
CA ARG A 418 5.67 -10.68 -1.07
C ARG A 418 5.36 -12.17 -1.08
N ARG A 419 6.12 -12.94 -1.84
CA ARG A 419 6.15 -14.39 -1.67
C ARG A 419 6.97 -14.73 -0.40
N PRO A 420 6.63 -15.79 0.34
CA PRO A 420 7.49 -16.30 1.40
C PRO A 420 8.90 -16.58 0.85
N ARG A 421 9.93 -16.23 1.61
CA ARG A 421 11.32 -16.60 1.27
C ARG A 421 11.46 -18.13 1.37
N GLN A 422 12.09 -18.74 0.37
CA GLN A 422 12.45 -20.17 0.41
C GLN A 422 13.69 -20.42 1.27
#